data_AF-A0A1J0A415-F1
#
_entry.id   AF-A0A1J0A415-F1
#
_cell.length_a   1.000
_cell.length_b   1.000
_cell.length_c   1.000
_cell.angle_alpha   90.00
_cell.angle_beta   90.00
_cell.angle_gamma   90.00
#
_symmetry.space_group_name_H-M   'P 1'
#
loop_
_entity.id
_entity.type
_entity.pdbx_description
1 polymer ?
#
loop_
_entity_poly.entity_id
_entity_poly.type
_entity_poly.pdbx_seq_one_letter_code
_entity_poly.pdbx_strand_id
1 'polypeptide(L)'
;MTKRLRSFIVLGLALVVMTACGNSDTFDQSMQKTKEAIIEKKFEQAEGFVEMALESKPKDDEAKNYQTQLKHYNKALEYKEAKDKEKALSELDSVIKIKKGSDKLVEYAKKEKEKLEATKTSESKETDKTEESSNKKDETTNSLWNDAKKDSLRGFMSQFSNKMGQNYKEYNQSNSVDLYGLKVPGDIFNGTWTMAINNQPVQVEWSETGEGSAPYQLVAVYSDADTQPYLQKHVYFFIIENGQPKVYVTQQNQGNNENYLHFSETQNPDIKAGFSQIVGGDVAQSTKSTSTSYENNKLLAAKVLIKMASLSESRVNELLNSTTTYSLYPNKSLQIWETGVYLPEDVTVISGNPLSAGMFTYHNNGDGTVTSYPVPSHYQDKEWDDPVKGKELANKVISDASVINIKDVSDDLANKLIPIIENDV
;
A
#
# COMPACT_ATOMS: atom_id res chain seq x y z
N MET A 1 -12.75 -6.17 54.35
CA MET A 1 -12.50 -4.73 54.56
C MET A 1 -11.14 -4.40 53.96
N THR A 2 -11.15 -3.71 52.82
CA THR A 2 -10.01 -3.30 52.01
C THR A 2 -9.18 -2.22 52.69
N LYS A 3 -7.85 -2.35 52.72
CA LYS A 3 -6.95 -1.19 52.86
C LYS A 3 -6.10 -1.06 51.60
N ARG A 4 -6.48 -0.06 50.80
CA ARG A 4 -5.82 0.37 49.56
C ARG A 4 -4.50 1.04 49.93
N LEU A 5 -3.40 0.55 49.35
CA LEU A 5 -2.11 1.24 49.36
C LEU A 5 -2.14 2.26 48.22
N ARG A 6 -2.15 3.55 48.56
CA ARG A 6 -2.04 4.65 47.59
C ARG A 6 -0.56 4.80 47.21
N SER A 7 -0.21 4.38 46.00
CA SER A 7 1.08 4.76 45.39
C SER A 7 0.91 6.10 44.69
N PHE A 8 1.64 7.10 45.16
CA PHE A 8 1.85 8.36 44.45
C PHE A 8 2.74 8.07 43.24
N ILE A 9 2.19 8.15 42.02
CA ILE A 9 2.98 8.20 40.80
C ILE A 9 3.24 9.67 40.50
N VAL A 10 4.49 10.05 40.66
CA VAL A 10 5.04 11.34 40.24
C VAL A 10 4.84 11.46 38.73
N LEU A 11 4.08 12.49 38.34
CA LEU A 11 3.85 12.91 36.97
C LEU A 11 5.19 13.35 36.36
N GLY A 12 5.86 12.45 35.66
CA GLY A 12 7.03 12.76 34.83
C GLY A 12 6.57 13.46 33.56
N LEU A 13 6.45 14.79 33.61
CA LEU A 13 6.27 15.63 32.44
C LEU A 13 7.56 15.51 31.59
N ALA A 14 7.54 14.66 30.57
CA ALA A 14 8.63 14.58 29.61
C ALA A 14 8.66 15.88 28.81
N LEU A 15 9.65 16.73 29.13
CA LEU A 15 10.00 17.91 28.38
C LEU A 15 10.29 17.52 26.92
N VAL A 16 9.36 17.87 26.03
CA VAL A 16 9.65 18.04 24.61
C VAL A 16 10.58 19.25 24.51
N VAL A 17 11.83 19.02 24.11
CA VAL A 17 12.73 20.11 23.76
C VAL A 17 12.22 20.69 22.44
N MET A 18 11.36 21.69 22.55
CA MET A 18 11.03 22.54 21.42
C MET A 18 12.24 23.41 21.12
N THR A 19 12.88 23.18 19.98
CA THR A 19 13.68 24.23 19.34
C THR A 19 12.75 25.40 19.05
N ALA A 20 13.00 26.48 19.78
CA ALA A 20 12.31 27.75 19.62
C ALA A 20 12.66 28.38 18.26
N CYS A 21 11.70 28.37 17.35
CA CYS A 21 11.53 29.38 16.29
C CYS A 21 10.10 29.93 16.41
N GLY A 22 9.90 31.19 16.04
CA GLY A 22 8.94 32.10 16.65
C GLY A 22 7.44 31.80 16.43
N ASN A 23 6.62 32.41 17.28
CA ASN A 23 5.15 32.28 17.39
C ASN A 23 4.31 32.59 16.12
N SER A 24 4.91 32.82 14.94
CA SER A 24 4.20 32.95 13.66
C SER A 24 4.01 31.62 12.93
N ASP A 25 4.85 30.62 13.19
CA ASP A 25 5.03 29.48 12.27
C ASP A 25 3.95 28.40 12.41
N THR A 26 3.23 28.33 13.55
CA THR A 26 2.25 27.27 13.83
C THR A 26 0.93 27.44 13.08
N PHE A 27 0.46 28.68 12.90
CA PHE A 27 -0.76 28.98 12.15
C PHE A 27 -0.58 28.70 10.66
N ASP A 28 0.49 29.23 10.06
CA ASP A 28 0.74 29.10 8.62
C ASP A 28 0.98 27.63 8.24
N GLN A 29 1.73 26.88 9.07
CA GLN A 29 1.91 25.44 8.88
C GLN A 29 0.60 24.65 8.98
N SER A 30 -0.26 24.99 9.94
CA SER A 30 -1.55 24.30 10.13
C SER A 30 -2.52 24.61 8.98
N MET A 31 -2.53 25.86 8.50
CA MET A 31 -3.29 26.24 7.30
C MET A 31 -2.74 25.59 6.03
N GLN A 32 -1.42 25.42 5.90
CA GLN A 32 -0.83 24.68 4.79
C GLN A 32 -1.26 23.21 4.80
N LYS A 33 -1.13 22.52 5.95
CA LYS A 33 -1.58 21.13 6.10
C LYS A 33 -3.08 20.96 5.85
N THR A 34 -3.89 21.94 6.26
CA THR A 34 -5.32 21.99 5.91
C THR A 34 -5.53 22.00 4.40
N LYS A 35 -4.81 22.87 3.68
CA LYS A 35 -4.91 23.01 2.22
C LYS A 35 -4.44 21.73 1.50
N GLU A 36 -3.33 21.12 1.94
CA GLU A 36 -2.82 19.85 1.44
C GLU A 36 -3.81 18.70 1.68
N ALA A 37 -4.33 18.57 2.90
CA ALA A 37 -5.33 17.56 3.23
C ALA A 37 -6.63 17.71 2.42
N ILE A 38 -7.07 18.93 2.13
CA ILE A 38 -8.21 19.17 1.21
C ILE A 38 -7.87 18.70 -0.22
N ILE A 39 -6.68 19.03 -0.74
CA ILE A 39 -6.25 18.59 -2.08
C ILE A 39 -6.24 17.05 -2.15
N GLU A 40 -5.71 16.40 -1.11
CA GLU A 40 -5.65 14.94 -0.95
C GLU A 40 -6.98 14.29 -0.56
N LYS A 41 -8.07 15.07 -0.39
CA LYS A 41 -9.41 14.61 0.03
C LYS A 41 -9.48 13.94 1.40
N LYS A 42 -8.54 14.25 2.29
CA LYS A 42 -8.53 13.82 3.70
C LYS A 42 -9.30 14.82 4.55
N PHE A 43 -10.61 14.92 4.35
CA PHE A 43 -11.42 16.03 4.89
C PHE A 43 -11.51 16.07 6.43
N GLU A 44 -11.48 14.91 7.11
CA GLU A 44 -11.40 14.86 8.58
C GLU A 44 -10.04 15.34 9.10
N GLN A 45 -8.95 14.97 8.43
CA GLN A 45 -7.61 15.49 8.79
C GLN A 45 -7.52 16.99 8.52
N ALA A 46 -8.12 17.47 7.41
CA ALA A 46 -8.21 18.89 7.12
C ALA A 46 -9.00 19.64 8.21
N GLU A 47 -10.07 19.04 8.77
CA GLU A 47 -10.83 19.62 9.87
C GLU A 47 -9.99 19.71 11.16
N GLY A 48 -9.19 18.68 11.47
CA GLY A 48 -8.25 18.74 12.59
C GLY A 48 -7.13 19.77 12.39
N PHE A 49 -6.59 19.90 11.17
CA PHE A 49 -5.55 20.89 10.87
C PHE A 49 -6.09 22.33 10.96
N VAL A 50 -7.31 22.60 10.50
CA VAL A 50 -7.89 23.94 10.59
C VAL A 50 -8.30 24.29 12.02
N GLU A 51 -8.67 23.30 12.83
CA GLU A 51 -8.89 23.48 14.27
C GLU A 51 -7.60 23.92 14.98
N MET A 52 -6.46 23.25 14.71
CA MET A 52 -5.16 23.68 15.24
C MET A 52 -4.74 25.09 14.77
N ALA A 53 -5.07 25.46 13.53
CA ALA A 53 -4.89 26.83 13.06
C ALA A 53 -5.75 27.81 13.88
N LEU A 54 -7.02 27.47 14.14
CA LEU A 54 -7.92 28.30 14.95
C LEU A 54 -7.56 28.31 16.43
N GLU A 55 -6.93 27.28 16.99
CA GLU A 55 -6.36 27.34 18.34
C GLU A 55 -5.25 28.39 18.43
N SER A 56 -4.41 28.48 17.39
CA SER A 56 -3.33 29.46 17.29
C SER A 56 -3.85 30.88 17.01
N LYS A 57 -4.87 31.02 16.14
CA LYS A 57 -5.52 32.32 15.82
C LYS A 57 -7.05 32.17 15.79
N PRO A 58 -7.74 32.23 16.95
CA PRO A 58 -9.19 31.97 17.05
C PRO A 58 -10.09 32.98 16.34
N LYS A 59 -9.53 34.12 15.92
CA LYS A 59 -10.25 35.21 15.26
C LYS A 59 -9.96 35.30 13.76
N ASP A 60 -9.15 34.40 13.20
CA ASP A 60 -8.84 34.43 11.78
C ASP A 60 -10.06 34.05 10.92
N ASP A 61 -10.42 34.93 9.99
CA ASP A 61 -11.62 34.77 9.17
C ASP A 61 -11.44 33.71 8.07
N GLU A 62 -10.23 33.57 7.50
CA GLU A 62 -9.95 32.55 6.47
C GLU A 62 -10.07 31.14 7.09
N ALA A 63 -9.42 30.91 8.22
CA ALA A 63 -9.46 29.63 8.91
C ALA A 63 -10.90 29.25 9.35
N LYS A 64 -11.71 30.22 9.81
CA LYS A 64 -13.14 29.98 10.12
C LYS A 64 -13.95 29.60 8.88
N ASN A 65 -13.68 30.23 7.75
CA ASN A 65 -14.36 29.90 6.49
C ASN A 65 -13.98 28.49 6.03
N TYR A 66 -12.70 28.10 6.13
CA TYR A 66 -12.24 26.74 5.84
C TYR A 66 -12.92 25.72 6.76
N GLN A 67 -12.96 25.97 8.06
CA GLN A 67 -13.62 25.09 9.03
C GLN A 67 -15.12 24.93 8.72
N THR A 68 -15.80 26.03 8.40
CA THR A 68 -17.24 26.01 8.10
C THR A 68 -17.51 25.27 6.79
N GLN A 69 -16.68 25.45 5.76
CA GLN A 69 -16.78 24.70 4.51
C GLN A 69 -16.53 23.21 4.70
N LEU A 70 -15.51 22.83 5.48
CA LEU A 70 -15.22 21.42 5.80
C LEU A 70 -16.39 20.77 6.52
N LYS A 71 -16.99 21.44 7.51
CA LYS A 71 -18.17 20.94 8.23
C LYS A 71 -19.36 20.69 7.30
N HIS A 72 -19.71 21.65 6.46
CA HIS A 72 -20.79 21.47 5.50
C HIS A 72 -20.45 20.38 4.47
N TYR A 73 -19.20 20.30 4.01
CA TYR A 73 -18.80 19.30 3.03
C TYR A 73 -18.82 17.87 3.61
N ASN A 74 -18.31 17.67 4.83
CA ASN A 74 -18.37 16.39 5.53
C ASN A 74 -19.82 15.95 5.76
N LYS A 75 -20.66 16.89 6.21
CA LYS A 75 -22.09 16.62 6.41
C LYS A 75 -22.85 16.33 5.10
N ALA A 76 -22.43 16.93 3.99
CA ALA A 76 -22.92 16.54 2.68
C ALA A 76 -22.54 15.10 2.32
N LEU A 77 -21.30 14.66 2.61
CA LEU A 77 -20.89 13.27 2.41
C LEU A 77 -21.72 12.31 3.27
N GLU A 78 -21.94 12.64 4.54
CA GLU A 78 -22.83 11.87 5.44
C GLU A 78 -24.25 11.72 4.86
N TYR A 79 -24.85 12.82 4.38
CA TYR A 79 -26.19 12.75 3.78
C TYR A 79 -26.22 11.98 2.46
N LYS A 80 -25.13 12.02 1.67
CA LYS A 80 -25.01 11.19 0.46
C LYS A 80 -24.98 9.70 0.79
N GLU A 81 -24.24 9.32 1.83
CA GLU A 81 -24.18 7.94 2.30
C GLU A 81 -25.53 7.49 2.87
N ALA A 82 -26.22 8.38 3.60
CA ALA A 82 -27.59 8.17 4.07
C ALA A 82 -28.64 8.19 2.94
N LYS A 83 -28.22 8.38 1.68
CA LYS A 83 -29.09 8.54 0.49
C LYS A 83 -30.11 9.68 0.61
N ASP A 84 -29.90 10.61 1.54
CA ASP A 84 -30.72 11.82 1.73
C ASP A 84 -30.23 12.91 0.78
N LYS A 85 -30.62 12.76 -0.49
CA LYS A 85 -30.17 13.61 -1.60
C LYS A 85 -30.52 15.08 -1.39
N GLU A 86 -31.67 15.41 -0.79
CA GLU A 86 -32.08 16.79 -0.57
C GLU A 86 -31.19 17.49 0.45
N LYS A 87 -30.90 16.83 1.59
CA LYS A 87 -29.99 17.40 2.58
C LYS A 87 -28.55 17.45 2.10
N ALA A 88 -28.10 16.44 1.35
CA ALA A 88 -26.78 16.45 0.72
C ALA A 88 -26.62 17.67 -0.20
N LEU A 89 -27.59 17.93 -1.09
CA LEU A 89 -27.57 19.10 -1.98
C LEU A 89 -27.58 20.42 -1.20
N SER A 90 -28.36 20.51 -0.12
CA SER A 90 -28.41 21.70 0.74
C SER A 90 -27.08 22.00 1.43
N GLU A 91 -26.38 20.98 1.93
CA GLU A 91 -25.07 21.15 2.56
C GLU A 91 -24.00 21.50 1.52
N LEU A 92 -24.02 20.90 0.33
CA LEU A 92 -23.13 21.27 -0.79
C LEU A 92 -23.32 22.73 -1.23
N ASP A 93 -24.56 23.24 -1.27
CA ASP A 93 -24.84 24.65 -1.56
C ASP A 93 -24.30 25.58 -0.48
N SER A 94 -24.31 25.14 0.78
CA SER A 94 -23.73 25.88 1.90
C SER A 94 -22.20 25.99 1.77
N VAL A 95 -21.52 24.94 1.30
CA VAL A 95 -20.07 24.98 0.97
C VAL A 95 -19.77 26.02 -0.11
N ILE A 96 -20.58 26.03 -1.19
CA ILE A 96 -20.39 26.90 -2.37
C ILE A 96 -20.63 28.37 -2.03
N LYS A 97 -21.53 28.67 -1.08
CA LYS A 97 -21.91 30.03 -0.71
C LYS A 97 -20.85 30.75 0.14
N ILE A 98 -20.01 30.00 0.87
CA ILE A 98 -18.96 30.57 1.71
C ILE A 98 -17.85 31.14 0.81
N LYS A 99 -17.60 32.44 0.94
CA LYS A 99 -16.55 33.16 0.20
C LYS A 99 -15.29 33.25 1.05
N LYS A 100 -14.12 33.39 0.41
CA LYS A 100 -12.81 33.50 1.10
C LYS A 100 -12.52 32.29 2.00
N GLY A 101 -12.89 31.11 1.54
CA GLY A 101 -12.48 29.81 2.07
C GLY A 101 -11.69 29.03 1.02
N SER A 102 -11.76 27.70 1.04
CA SER A 102 -11.14 26.82 0.06
C SER A 102 -11.89 26.78 -1.27
N ASP A 103 -11.27 27.33 -2.32
CA ASP A 103 -11.77 27.19 -3.70
C ASP A 103 -11.84 25.73 -4.15
N LYS A 104 -10.93 24.88 -3.63
CA LYS A 104 -10.90 23.45 -3.96
C LYS A 104 -12.09 22.68 -3.38
N LEU A 105 -12.56 23.05 -2.19
CA LEU A 105 -13.80 22.49 -1.63
C LEU A 105 -15.02 22.93 -2.42
N VAL A 106 -15.04 24.18 -2.90
CA VAL A 106 -16.10 24.67 -3.77
C VAL A 106 -16.14 23.91 -5.11
N GLU A 107 -14.97 23.63 -5.69
CA GLU A 107 -14.84 22.78 -6.90
C GLU A 107 -15.40 21.37 -6.65
N TYR A 108 -15.02 20.72 -5.55
CA TYR A 108 -15.54 19.41 -5.19
C TYR A 108 -17.05 19.44 -4.94
N ALA A 109 -17.55 20.46 -4.23
CA ALA A 109 -18.98 20.56 -3.93
C ALA A 109 -19.83 20.70 -5.19
N LYS A 110 -19.37 21.49 -6.17
CA LYS A 110 -20.04 21.61 -7.48
C LYS A 110 -20.07 20.28 -8.23
N LYS A 111 -18.95 19.56 -8.28
CA LYS A 111 -18.86 18.25 -8.94
C LYS A 111 -19.75 17.20 -8.30
N GLU A 112 -19.83 17.17 -6.97
CA GLU A 112 -20.70 16.24 -6.25
C GLU A 112 -22.19 16.61 -6.42
N LYS A 113 -22.50 17.91 -6.51
CA LYS A 113 -23.86 18.39 -6.83
C LYS A 113 -24.32 17.94 -8.21
N GLU A 114 -23.47 18.09 -9.23
CA GLU A 114 -23.77 17.64 -10.61
C GLU A 114 -24.04 16.13 -10.68
N LYS A 115 -23.23 15.32 -9.98
CA LYS A 115 -23.43 13.86 -9.91
C LYS A 115 -24.75 13.49 -9.22
N LEU A 116 -25.08 14.18 -8.13
CA LEU A 116 -26.32 13.91 -7.41
C LEU A 116 -27.54 14.27 -8.26
N GLU A 117 -27.51 15.36 -9.01
CA GLU A 117 -28.61 15.77 -9.88
C GLU A 117 -28.81 14.82 -11.07
N ALA A 118 -27.76 14.14 -11.54
CA ALA A 118 -27.81 13.17 -12.64
C ALA A 118 -28.53 11.85 -12.30
N THR A 119 -28.67 11.49 -11.02
CA THR A 119 -29.36 10.25 -10.60
C THR A 119 -30.88 10.47 -10.50
N LYS A 120 -31.60 10.35 -11.62
CA LYS A 120 -33.08 10.31 -11.67
C LYS A 120 -33.68 9.12 -12.43
N THR A 121 -32.90 8.10 -12.80
CA THR A 121 -33.49 6.92 -13.47
C THR A 121 -32.79 5.62 -13.08
N SER A 122 -33.60 4.68 -12.60
CA SER A 122 -33.39 3.22 -12.45
C SER A 122 -33.24 2.70 -11.01
N GLU A 123 -34.39 2.29 -10.46
CA GLU A 123 -34.65 1.50 -9.25
C GLU A 123 -35.00 0.03 -9.61
N SER A 124 -35.01 -0.84 -8.58
CA SER A 124 -35.45 -2.26 -8.49
C SER A 124 -34.39 -3.33 -8.80
N LYS A 125 -34.24 -4.44 -8.06
CA LYS A 125 -35.03 -5.06 -6.96
C LYS A 125 -34.16 -6.14 -6.26
N GLU A 126 -34.45 -6.39 -5.00
CA GLU A 126 -33.84 -7.35 -4.07
C GLU A 126 -34.80 -8.53 -3.81
N THR A 127 -34.31 -9.77 -3.59
CA THR A 127 -35.02 -10.85 -2.82
C THR A 127 -34.13 -12.07 -2.49
N ASP A 128 -33.78 -12.19 -1.21
CA ASP A 128 -33.83 -13.30 -0.21
C ASP A 128 -33.64 -14.84 -0.52
N LYS A 129 -32.72 -15.45 0.28
CA LYS A 129 -32.75 -16.72 1.08
C LYS A 129 -32.25 -18.14 0.63
N THR A 130 -31.12 -18.53 1.28
CA THR A 130 -30.74 -19.75 2.09
C THR A 130 -30.82 -21.24 1.64
N GLU A 131 -29.67 -21.92 1.85
CA GLU A 131 -29.39 -23.28 2.43
C GLU A 131 -29.91 -24.57 1.70
N GLU A 132 -29.23 -25.72 1.57
CA GLU A 132 -27.97 -26.33 2.07
C GLU A 132 -27.65 -27.64 1.26
N SER A 133 -26.40 -28.10 1.30
CA SER A 133 -25.93 -29.53 1.33
C SER A 133 -25.38 -30.28 0.09
N SER A 134 -24.05 -30.49 0.13
CA SER A 134 -23.27 -31.73 -0.12
C SER A 134 -23.29 -32.46 -1.49
N ASN A 135 -22.16 -32.49 -2.22
CA ASN A 135 -21.15 -33.59 -2.29
C ASN A 135 -20.34 -33.61 -3.62
N LYS A 136 -19.01 -33.59 -3.47
CA LYS A 136 -17.95 -34.21 -4.30
C LYS A 136 -17.93 -34.06 -5.84
N LYS A 137 -16.85 -33.38 -6.29
CA LYS A 137 -15.75 -33.87 -7.17
C LYS A 137 -15.58 -33.08 -8.49
N ASP A 138 -14.40 -32.48 -8.62
CA ASP A 138 -13.72 -31.98 -9.83
C ASP A 138 -14.59 -31.27 -10.87
N GLU A 139 -14.88 -29.99 -10.60
CA GLU A 139 -15.09 -29.00 -11.64
C GLU A 139 -14.35 -27.73 -11.27
N THR A 140 -13.62 -27.18 -12.24
CA THR A 140 -12.92 -25.90 -12.20
C THR A 140 -13.97 -24.80 -12.10
N THR A 141 -14.48 -24.57 -10.89
CA THR A 141 -15.37 -23.45 -10.60
C THR A 141 -14.52 -22.21 -10.46
N ASN A 142 -14.78 -21.20 -11.29
CA ASN A 142 -14.17 -19.87 -11.24
C ASN A 142 -14.62 -19.14 -9.96
N SER A 143 -14.16 -19.61 -8.81
CA SER A 143 -14.39 -18.98 -7.51
C SER A 143 -13.78 -17.57 -7.47
N LEU A 144 -14.50 -16.60 -6.90
CA LEU A 144 -14.06 -15.20 -6.81
C LEU A 144 -12.74 -15.06 -6.02
N TRP A 145 -12.48 -15.99 -5.11
CA TRP A 145 -11.24 -16.17 -4.38
C TRP A 145 -10.77 -17.62 -4.44
N ASN A 146 -9.46 -17.86 -4.52
CA ASN A 146 -8.86 -19.19 -4.56
C ASN A 146 -7.39 -19.12 -4.13
N ASP A 147 -6.73 -20.28 -4.02
CA ASP A 147 -5.34 -20.36 -3.58
C ASP A 147 -4.37 -19.55 -4.45
N ALA A 148 -4.57 -19.50 -5.78
CA ALA A 148 -3.71 -18.72 -6.66
C ALA A 148 -3.85 -17.20 -6.41
N LYS A 149 -5.07 -16.73 -6.13
CA LYS A 149 -5.34 -15.35 -5.74
C LYS A 149 -4.78 -15.02 -4.35
N LYS A 150 -4.85 -15.98 -3.41
CA LYS A 150 -4.23 -15.88 -2.08
C LYS A 150 -2.72 -15.73 -2.16
N ASP A 151 -2.06 -16.53 -2.98
CA ASP A 151 -0.61 -16.44 -3.21
C ASP A 151 -0.23 -15.13 -3.92
N SER A 152 -1.04 -14.68 -4.87
CA SER A 152 -0.88 -13.36 -5.50
C SER A 152 -0.98 -12.23 -4.48
N LEU A 153 -1.92 -12.32 -3.53
CA LEU A 153 -2.08 -11.33 -2.46
C LEU A 153 -0.92 -11.35 -1.46
N ARG A 154 -0.37 -12.53 -1.11
CA ARG A 154 0.86 -12.63 -0.30
C ARG A 154 2.03 -11.93 -0.95
N GLY A 155 2.25 -12.17 -2.25
CA GLY A 155 3.30 -11.51 -3.02
C GLY A 155 3.10 -10.00 -3.04
N PHE A 156 1.88 -9.56 -3.35
CA PHE A 156 1.51 -8.14 -3.33
C PHE A 156 1.76 -7.50 -1.96
N MET A 157 1.34 -8.14 -0.86
CA MET A 157 1.50 -7.58 0.49
C MET A 157 2.95 -7.55 0.96
N SER A 158 3.79 -8.47 0.50
CA SER A 158 5.24 -8.39 0.70
C SER A 158 5.85 -7.17 0.02
N GLN A 159 5.48 -6.91 -1.25
CA GLN A 159 5.92 -5.71 -1.97
C GLN A 159 5.40 -4.42 -1.33
N PHE A 160 4.12 -4.42 -0.95
CA PHE A 160 3.50 -3.30 -0.25
C PHE A 160 4.21 -3.00 1.07
N SER A 161 4.57 -4.04 1.83
CA SER A 161 5.36 -3.92 3.05
C SER A 161 6.68 -3.19 2.81
N ASN A 162 7.46 -3.65 1.83
CA ASN A 162 8.75 -3.06 1.50
C ASN A 162 8.61 -1.61 1.03
N LYS A 163 7.66 -1.35 0.10
CA LYS A 163 7.39 0.00 -0.44
C LYS A 163 7.06 1.01 0.67
N MET A 164 6.31 0.58 1.67
CA MET A 164 5.88 1.45 2.75
C MET A 164 6.89 1.53 3.90
N GLY A 165 7.92 0.67 3.92
CA GLY A 165 8.81 0.51 5.06
C GLY A 165 8.09 -0.04 6.30
N GLN A 166 7.07 -0.87 6.11
CA GLN A 166 6.21 -1.42 7.15
C GLN A 166 6.17 -2.94 7.00
N ASN A 167 6.18 -3.71 8.09
CA ASN A 167 6.24 -5.17 7.99
C ASN A 167 4.85 -5.79 8.19
N TYR A 168 4.08 -5.95 7.11
CA TYR A 168 2.76 -6.58 7.17
C TYR A 168 2.87 -8.11 7.15
N LYS A 169 2.24 -8.77 8.13
CA LYS A 169 2.11 -10.23 8.21
C LYS A 169 0.67 -10.66 7.95
N GLU A 170 0.51 -11.86 7.40
CA GLU A 170 -0.80 -12.50 7.20
C GLU A 170 -1.32 -13.09 8.53
N TYR A 171 -2.60 -12.88 8.81
CA TYR A 171 -3.32 -13.41 9.96
C TYR A 171 -4.62 -14.09 9.51
N ASN A 172 -5.18 -14.95 10.36
CA ASN A 172 -6.39 -15.71 10.06
C ASN A 172 -7.18 -16.03 11.34
N GLN A 173 -8.26 -16.80 11.23
CA GLN A 173 -9.12 -17.14 12.37
C GLN A 173 -8.41 -17.85 13.53
N SER A 174 -7.40 -18.68 13.26
CA SER A 174 -6.64 -19.41 14.29
C SER A 174 -5.36 -18.70 14.72
N ASN A 175 -4.90 -17.72 13.95
CA ASN A 175 -3.73 -16.89 14.24
C ASN A 175 -4.08 -15.40 14.10
N SER A 176 -4.50 -14.77 15.20
CA SER A 176 -4.91 -13.37 15.24
C SER A 176 -3.77 -12.42 15.62
N VAL A 177 -3.81 -11.20 15.08
CA VAL A 177 -2.90 -10.12 15.47
C VAL A 177 -3.33 -9.47 16.78
N ASP A 178 -2.38 -8.97 17.56
CA ASP A 178 -2.63 -8.14 18.74
C ASP A 178 -2.65 -6.64 18.37
N LEU A 179 -3.86 -6.08 18.26
CA LEU A 179 -4.09 -4.65 18.07
C LEU A 179 -4.46 -4.01 19.42
N TYR A 180 -3.44 -3.60 20.18
CA TYR A 180 -3.61 -2.93 21.49
C TYR A 180 -4.38 -3.77 22.52
N GLY A 181 -4.14 -5.08 22.55
CA GLY A 181 -4.79 -6.05 23.42
C GLY A 181 -5.99 -6.77 22.79
N LEU A 182 -6.49 -6.29 21.64
CA LEU A 182 -7.55 -6.93 20.87
C LEU A 182 -6.97 -7.98 19.91
N LYS A 183 -7.53 -9.19 19.88
CA LYS A 183 -7.11 -10.25 18.95
C LYS A 183 -7.94 -10.21 17.68
N VAL A 184 -7.38 -9.71 16.58
CA VAL A 184 -8.11 -9.53 15.30
C VAL A 184 -7.63 -10.56 14.27
N PRO A 185 -8.51 -11.27 13.53
CA PRO A 185 -9.98 -11.18 13.55
C PRO A 185 -10.67 -12.05 14.61
N GLY A 186 -9.94 -12.78 15.45
CA GLY A 186 -10.52 -13.78 16.38
C GLY A 186 -11.62 -13.25 17.31
N ASP A 187 -11.43 -12.06 17.88
CA ASP A 187 -12.39 -11.40 18.77
C ASP A 187 -13.64 -10.89 18.03
N ILE A 188 -13.58 -10.76 16.70
CA ILE A 188 -14.75 -10.49 15.88
C ILE A 188 -15.54 -11.80 15.68
N PHE A 189 -14.86 -12.88 15.29
CA PHE A 189 -15.52 -14.16 15.00
C PHE A 189 -16.02 -14.90 16.23
N ASN A 190 -15.51 -14.59 17.43
CA ASN A 190 -16.04 -15.12 18.68
C ASN A 190 -17.16 -14.26 19.30
N GLY A 191 -17.50 -13.12 18.68
CA GLY A 191 -18.57 -12.22 19.10
C GLY A 191 -18.22 -11.25 20.24
N THR A 192 -16.95 -11.17 20.66
CA THR A 192 -16.52 -10.21 21.70
C THR A 192 -16.52 -8.77 21.16
N TRP A 193 -16.18 -8.60 19.88
CA TRP A 193 -16.20 -7.34 19.16
C TRP A 193 -17.00 -7.49 17.87
N THR A 194 -17.57 -6.38 17.40
CA THR A 194 -18.28 -6.35 16.12
C THR A 194 -17.54 -5.47 15.13
N MET A 195 -17.28 -5.97 13.92
CA MET A 195 -16.77 -5.14 12.84
C MET A 195 -17.81 -4.06 12.51
N ALA A 196 -17.39 -2.80 12.41
CA ALA A 196 -18.27 -1.72 12.01
C ALA A 196 -17.67 -0.92 10.86
N ILE A 197 -18.47 -0.55 9.86
CA ILE A 197 -18.10 0.34 8.76
C ILE A 197 -19.08 1.52 8.78
N ASN A 198 -18.59 2.75 8.60
CA ASN A 198 -19.41 3.97 8.66
C ASN A 198 -20.29 4.04 9.93
N ASN A 199 -19.69 3.67 11.07
CA ASN A 199 -20.34 3.63 12.37
C ASN A 199 -21.56 2.68 12.48
N GLN A 200 -21.71 1.71 11.58
CA GLN A 200 -22.73 0.68 11.62
C GLN A 200 -22.10 -0.71 11.75
N PRO A 201 -22.61 -1.59 12.63
CA PRO A 201 -22.13 -2.97 12.71
C PRO A 201 -22.42 -3.69 11.39
N VAL A 202 -21.46 -4.46 10.91
CA VAL A 202 -21.59 -5.27 9.70
C VAL A 202 -21.40 -6.75 10.00
N GLN A 203 -22.14 -7.59 9.29
CA GLN A 203 -21.95 -9.03 9.36
C GLN A 203 -20.82 -9.43 8.42
N VAL A 204 -19.70 -9.85 9.00
CA VAL A 204 -18.53 -10.37 8.28
C VAL A 204 -18.40 -11.87 8.53
N GLU A 205 -18.09 -12.63 7.47
CA GLU A 205 -17.78 -14.05 7.55
C GLU A 205 -16.42 -14.31 6.92
N TRP A 206 -15.70 -15.34 7.37
CA TRP A 206 -14.50 -15.79 6.69
C TRP A 206 -14.88 -16.64 5.48
N SER A 207 -14.25 -16.42 4.34
CA SER A 207 -14.51 -17.19 3.12
C SER A 207 -13.21 -17.57 2.41
N GLU A 208 -13.05 -18.85 2.11
CA GLU A 208 -11.94 -19.34 1.28
C GLU A 208 -12.23 -19.16 -0.22
N THR A 209 -13.49 -18.91 -0.60
CA THR A 209 -13.95 -18.79 -1.99
C THR A 209 -14.33 -17.37 -2.38
N GLY A 210 -14.41 -16.44 -1.43
CA GLY A 210 -14.91 -15.08 -1.68
C GLY A 210 -16.41 -15.04 -1.94
N GLU A 211 -17.09 -16.16 -1.73
CA GLU A 211 -18.55 -16.31 -1.79
C GLU A 211 -19.06 -16.70 -0.41
N GLY A 212 -20.32 -16.37 -0.12
CA GLY A 212 -20.95 -16.72 1.14
C GLY A 212 -22.31 -16.05 1.34
N SER A 213 -22.82 -16.14 2.57
CA SER A 213 -24.17 -15.72 2.94
C SER A 213 -24.24 -14.31 3.55
N ALA A 214 -23.11 -13.82 4.09
CA ALA A 214 -23.02 -12.48 4.65
C ALA A 214 -22.81 -11.44 3.53
N PRO A 215 -22.96 -10.13 3.81
CA PRO A 215 -22.59 -9.10 2.82
C PRO A 215 -21.08 -8.90 2.66
N TYR A 216 -20.29 -9.31 3.66
CA TYR A 216 -18.84 -9.09 3.72
C TYR A 216 -18.08 -10.42 3.87
N GLN A 217 -17.51 -10.93 2.78
CA GLN A 217 -16.63 -12.11 2.79
C GLN A 217 -15.18 -11.69 3.04
N LEU A 218 -14.70 -11.88 4.27
CA LEU A 218 -13.29 -11.68 4.61
C LEU A 218 -12.45 -12.83 4.07
N VAL A 219 -11.55 -12.51 3.15
CA VAL A 219 -10.71 -13.51 2.46
C VAL A 219 -9.25 -13.49 2.91
N ALA A 220 -8.79 -12.38 3.51
CA ALA A 220 -7.47 -12.28 4.13
C ALA A 220 -7.36 -11.12 5.12
N VAL A 221 -6.45 -11.25 6.09
CA VAL A 221 -6.10 -10.20 7.05
C VAL A 221 -4.60 -9.98 7.04
N TYR A 222 -4.17 -8.71 6.96
CA TYR A 222 -2.77 -8.33 7.08
C TYR A 222 -2.58 -7.21 8.09
N SER A 223 -1.51 -7.26 8.87
CA SER A 223 -1.23 -6.22 9.86
C SER A 223 0.27 -6.02 10.10
N ASP A 224 0.67 -4.78 10.33
CA ASP A 224 2.03 -4.38 10.71
C ASP A 224 2.19 -4.15 12.22
N ALA A 225 1.14 -4.46 13.00
CA ALA A 225 1.02 -4.19 14.43
C ALA A 225 2.11 -4.81 15.30
N ASP A 226 2.70 -5.94 14.88
CA ASP A 226 3.81 -6.59 15.59
C ASP A 226 5.09 -5.73 15.60
N THR A 227 5.24 -4.88 14.59
CA THR A 227 6.49 -4.15 14.33
C THR A 227 6.35 -2.64 14.45
N GLN A 228 5.17 -2.09 14.23
CA GLN A 228 5.00 -0.64 14.24
C GLN A 228 4.98 -0.03 15.64
N PRO A 229 5.44 1.23 15.76
CA PRO A 229 5.30 2.00 16.97
C PRO A 229 3.85 2.05 17.49
N TYR A 230 3.73 2.27 18.79
CA TYR A 230 2.44 2.56 19.42
C TYR A 230 1.73 3.71 18.68
N LEU A 231 0.42 3.57 18.44
CA LEU A 231 -0.43 4.45 17.62
C LEU A 231 -0.20 4.46 16.09
N GLN A 232 0.72 3.66 15.56
CA GLN A 232 0.97 3.56 14.10
C GLN A 232 0.66 2.18 13.53
N LYS A 233 -0.19 1.42 14.22
CA LYS A 233 -0.51 0.04 13.87
C LYS A 233 -1.72 -0.01 12.95
N HIS A 234 -1.63 -0.79 11.87
CA HIS A 234 -2.69 -0.95 10.89
C HIS A 234 -3.14 -2.40 10.84
N VAL A 235 -4.43 -2.63 10.66
CA VAL A 235 -4.99 -3.93 10.28
C VAL A 235 -5.82 -3.74 9.03
N TYR A 236 -5.44 -4.43 7.96
CA TYR A 236 -6.15 -4.48 6.69
C TYR A 236 -6.98 -5.75 6.57
N PHE A 237 -8.25 -5.57 6.23
CA PHE A 237 -9.19 -6.62 5.86
C PHE A 237 -9.43 -6.58 4.36
N PHE A 238 -9.11 -7.68 3.69
CA PHE A 238 -9.39 -7.89 2.27
C PHE A 238 -10.73 -8.60 2.15
N ILE A 239 -11.72 -7.89 1.62
CA ILE A 239 -13.12 -8.32 1.63
C ILE A 239 -13.69 -8.34 0.22
N ILE A 240 -14.39 -9.42 -0.13
CA ILE A 240 -15.32 -9.42 -1.25
C ILE A 240 -16.67 -8.97 -0.70
N GLU A 241 -17.15 -7.81 -1.11
CA GLU A 241 -18.43 -7.25 -0.69
C GLU A 241 -19.38 -7.26 -1.90
N ASN A 242 -20.42 -8.10 -1.86
CA ASN A 242 -21.35 -8.29 -2.98
C ASN A 242 -20.63 -8.58 -4.32
N GLY A 243 -19.60 -9.43 -4.28
CA GLY A 243 -18.79 -9.79 -5.44
C GLY A 243 -17.74 -8.75 -5.86
N GLN A 244 -17.64 -7.61 -5.17
CA GLN A 244 -16.65 -6.56 -5.46
C GLN A 244 -15.50 -6.58 -4.44
N PRO A 245 -14.24 -6.55 -4.90
CA PRO A 245 -13.09 -6.49 -4.00
C PRO A 245 -12.97 -5.11 -3.35
N LYS A 246 -12.92 -5.09 -2.01
CA LYS A 246 -12.62 -3.90 -1.22
C LYS A 246 -11.61 -4.20 -0.12
N VAL A 247 -10.86 -3.16 0.24
CA VAL A 247 -9.88 -3.25 1.33
C VAL A 247 -10.28 -2.25 2.41
N TYR A 248 -10.46 -2.76 3.62
CA TYR A 248 -10.82 -2.00 4.80
C TYR A 248 -9.63 -1.93 5.75
N VAL A 249 -9.48 -0.81 6.45
CA VAL A 249 -8.38 -0.59 7.40
C VAL A 249 -8.92 -0.08 8.73
N THR A 250 -8.32 -0.56 9.81
CA THR A 250 -8.49 0.02 11.15
C THR A 250 -7.14 0.35 11.76
N GLN A 251 -7.12 1.45 12.51
CA GLN A 251 -6.03 1.88 13.40
C GLN A 251 -6.58 2.20 14.79
N GLN A 252 -7.80 1.71 15.10
CA GLN A 252 -8.48 2.02 16.35
C GLN A 252 -7.66 1.53 17.54
N ASN A 253 -7.39 2.44 18.46
CA ASN A 253 -6.57 2.21 19.65
C ASN A 253 -7.35 2.38 20.96
N GLN A 254 -8.61 2.80 20.90
CA GLN A 254 -9.50 2.98 22.03
C GLN A 254 -10.74 2.11 21.86
N GLY A 255 -11.30 1.64 22.98
CA GLY A 255 -12.60 0.99 22.96
C GLY A 255 -13.76 1.98 22.91
N ASN A 256 -14.96 1.46 22.72
CA ASN A 256 -16.23 2.19 22.79
C ASN A 256 -17.26 1.37 23.56
N ASN A 257 -18.43 1.96 23.84
CA ASN A 257 -19.46 1.33 24.68
C ASN A 257 -20.15 0.15 23.97
N GLU A 258 -20.04 0.11 22.64
CA GLU A 258 -20.70 -0.83 21.74
C GLU A 258 -19.81 -2.05 21.41
N ASN A 259 -18.54 -2.05 21.83
CA ASN A 259 -17.49 -3.00 21.41
C ASN A 259 -17.38 -3.12 19.88
N TYR A 260 -17.42 -1.99 19.19
CA TYR A 260 -17.25 -1.91 17.75
C TYR A 260 -15.80 -1.66 17.37
N LEU A 261 -15.27 -2.50 16.48
CA LEU A 261 -14.00 -2.24 15.81
C LEU A 261 -14.31 -1.55 14.49
N HIS A 262 -14.08 -0.25 14.44
CA HIS A 262 -14.38 0.58 13.28
C HIS A 262 -13.30 0.40 12.20
N PHE A 263 -13.77 0.05 11.02
CA PHE A 263 -13.01 0.04 9.80
C PHE A 263 -13.50 1.14 8.87
N SER A 264 -12.58 1.66 8.08
CA SER A 264 -12.86 2.52 6.94
C SER A 264 -12.30 1.87 5.68
N GLU A 265 -12.91 2.12 4.52
CA GLU A 265 -12.27 1.69 3.28
C GLU A 265 -10.93 2.43 3.14
N THR A 266 -9.85 1.68 2.91
CA THR A 266 -8.51 2.28 2.85
C THR A 266 -8.43 3.35 1.78
N GLN A 267 -7.73 4.45 2.04
CA GLN A 267 -7.50 5.48 1.02
C GLN A 267 -6.19 5.28 0.28
N ASN A 268 -5.43 4.22 0.59
CA ASN A 268 -4.22 3.88 -0.13
C ASN A 268 -4.58 3.32 -1.52
N PRO A 269 -4.23 4.00 -2.63
CA PRO A 269 -4.64 3.59 -3.96
C PRO A 269 -3.97 2.29 -4.42
N ASP A 270 -2.77 1.99 -3.91
CA ASP A 270 -2.00 0.82 -4.32
C ASP A 270 -2.63 -0.48 -3.82
N ILE A 271 -3.03 -0.52 -2.55
CA ILE A 271 -3.66 -1.70 -1.95
C ILE A 271 -5.06 -1.95 -2.52
N LYS A 272 -5.80 -0.88 -2.86
CA LYS A 272 -7.10 -0.95 -3.54
C LYS A 272 -6.96 -1.53 -4.95
N ALA A 273 -6.05 -0.96 -5.73
CA ALA A 273 -5.82 -1.40 -7.10
C ALA A 273 -5.25 -2.82 -7.15
N GLY A 274 -4.27 -3.12 -6.28
CA GLY A 274 -3.64 -4.44 -6.18
C GLY A 274 -4.66 -5.54 -5.90
N PHE A 275 -5.49 -5.36 -4.86
CA PHE A 275 -6.52 -6.35 -4.55
C PHE A 275 -7.60 -6.46 -5.65
N SER A 276 -8.02 -5.34 -6.22
CA SER A 276 -9.00 -5.34 -7.32
C SER A 276 -8.48 -6.12 -8.54
N GLN A 277 -7.21 -5.95 -8.88
CA GLN A 277 -6.56 -6.66 -9.98
C GLN A 277 -6.45 -8.16 -9.70
N ILE A 278 -6.11 -8.56 -8.47
CA ILE A 278 -6.00 -9.97 -8.08
C ILE A 278 -7.37 -10.67 -8.18
N VAL A 279 -8.45 -10.00 -7.82
CA VAL A 279 -9.80 -10.58 -7.83
C VAL A 279 -10.42 -10.56 -9.23
N GLY A 280 -10.29 -9.45 -9.97
CA GLY A 280 -10.93 -9.21 -11.26
C GLY A 280 -10.17 -9.72 -12.49
N GLY A 281 -8.94 -10.20 -12.34
CA GLY A 281 -8.24 -10.88 -13.43
C GLY A 281 -8.80 -12.30 -13.65
N ASP A 282 -9.44 -12.54 -14.80
CA ASP A 282 -9.69 -13.90 -15.26
C ASP A 282 -8.35 -14.64 -15.38
N VAL A 283 -8.25 -15.76 -14.66
CA VAL A 283 -7.15 -16.71 -14.84
C VAL A 283 -7.31 -17.30 -16.24
N ALA A 284 -6.62 -16.71 -17.22
CA ALA A 284 -6.41 -17.36 -18.50
C ALA A 284 -5.59 -18.64 -18.25
N GLN A 285 -6.28 -19.76 -18.09
CA GLN A 285 -5.67 -21.07 -18.22
C GLN A 285 -5.17 -21.24 -19.65
N SER A 286 -3.87 -21.09 -19.86
CA SER A 286 -3.14 -21.79 -20.91
C SER A 286 -1.96 -22.50 -20.29
N THR A 287 -2.02 -23.83 -20.36
CA THR A 287 -0.90 -24.77 -20.43
C THR A 287 0.12 -24.75 -19.29
N LYS A 288 -0.08 -25.68 -18.34
CA LYS A 288 0.93 -26.38 -17.53
C LYS A 288 2.35 -25.79 -17.65
N SER A 289 2.66 -24.80 -16.84
CA SER A 289 4.03 -24.35 -16.59
C SER A 289 4.08 -23.79 -15.17
N THR A 290 5.04 -24.30 -14.44
CA THR A 290 5.43 -24.03 -13.06
C THR A 290 5.21 -22.59 -12.62
N SER A 291 4.61 -22.44 -11.43
CA SER A 291 4.76 -21.28 -10.53
C SER A 291 6.11 -20.59 -10.78
N THR A 292 6.07 -19.38 -11.30
CA THR A 292 7.19 -18.45 -11.18
C THR A 292 6.65 -17.16 -10.59
N SER A 293 6.66 -17.12 -9.26
CA SER A 293 7.41 -16.05 -8.61
C SER A 293 8.64 -15.76 -9.50
N TYR A 294 8.82 -14.51 -9.94
CA TYR A 294 10.07 -14.09 -10.57
C TYR A 294 11.15 -14.15 -9.49
N GLU A 295 11.50 -15.34 -9.02
CA GLU A 295 12.58 -15.54 -8.08
C GLU A 295 13.88 -15.15 -8.78
N ASN A 296 14.86 -14.74 -7.99
CA ASN A 296 16.20 -14.64 -8.53
C ASN A 296 16.59 -16.03 -9.03
N ASN A 297 16.82 -16.14 -10.33
CA ASN A 297 17.24 -17.36 -11.00
C ASN A 297 17.93 -16.97 -12.31
N LYS A 298 18.55 -17.96 -12.97
CA LYS A 298 19.25 -17.75 -14.25
C LYS A 298 18.34 -17.22 -15.35
N LEU A 299 17.05 -17.58 -15.36
CA LEU A 299 16.09 -17.10 -16.35
C LEU A 299 15.83 -15.60 -16.19
N LEU A 300 15.63 -15.12 -14.97
CA LEU A 300 15.48 -13.70 -14.68
C LEU A 300 16.74 -12.93 -15.02
N ALA A 301 17.91 -13.42 -14.62
CA ALA A 301 19.18 -12.79 -14.94
C ALA A 301 19.42 -12.71 -16.46
N ALA A 302 19.04 -13.75 -17.22
CA ALA A 302 19.07 -13.74 -18.67
C ALA A 302 18.16 -12.66 -19.28
N LYS A 303 16.94 -12.50 -18.75
CA LYS A 303 16.02 -11.42 -19.18
C LYS A 303 16.59 -10.04 -18.90
N VAL A 304 17.17 -9.84 -17.72
CA VAL A 304 17.85 -8.59 -17.35
C VAL A 304 19.02 -8.32 -18.30
N LEU A 305 19.87 -9.32 -18.57
CA LEU A 305 20.99 -9.19 -19.48
C LEU A 305 20.55 -8.77 -20.89
N ILE A 306 19.52 -9.41 -21.44
CA ILE A 306 18.95 -9.04 -22.75
C ILE A 306 18.51 -7.57 -22.76
N LYS A 307 17.87 -7.11 -21.68
CA LYS A 307 17.32 -5.76 -21.61
C LYS A 307 18.40 -4.70 -21.41
N MET A 308 19.29 -4.93 -20.45
CA MET A 308 20.38 -4.01 -20.10
C MET A 308 21.40 -3.86 -21.23
N ALA A 309 21.76 -4.96 -21.89
CA ALA A 309 22.70 -4.93 -23.01
C ALA A 309 22.01 -4.74 -24.38
N SER A 310 20.68 -4.54 -24.41
CA SER A 310 19.88 -4.36 -25.64
C SER A 310 20.17 -5.45 -26.68
N LEU A 311 20.19 -6.72 -26.25
CA LEU A 311 20.58 -7.84 -27.10
C LEU A 311 19.46 -8.20 -28.08
N SER A 312 19.76 -8.14 -29.38
CA SER A 312 18.93 -8.75 -30.41
C SER A 312 19.05 -10.28 -30.39
N GLU A 313 18.10 -10.98 -31.01
CA GLU A 313 18.19 -12.44 -31.16
C GLU A 313 19.46 -12.88 -31.89
N SER A 314 19.91 -12.13 -32.91
CA SER A 314 21.18 -12.40 -33.58
C SER A 314 22.36 -12.31 -32.61
N ARG A 315 22.37 -11.30 -31.74
CA ARG A 315 23.43 -11.11 -30.75
C ARG A 315 23.42 -12.18 -29.66
N VAL A 316 22.24 -12.64 -29.24
CA VAL A 316 22.10 -13.80 -28.33
C VAL A 316 22.74 -15.04 -28.94
N ASN A 317 22.49 -15.32 -30.23
CA ASN A 317 23.09 -16.46 -30.91
C ASN A 317 24.62 -16.31 -31.09
N GLU A 318 25.13 -15.10 -31.29
CA GLU A 318 26.58 -14.85 -31.32
C GLU A 318 27.25 -15.14 -29.98
N LEU A 319 26.64 -14.72 -28.86
CA LEU A 319 27.14 -14.98 -27.51
C LEU A 319 27.21 -16.47 -27.20
N LEU A 320 26.27 -17.26 -27.69
CA LEU A 320 26.29 -18.72 -27.52
C LEU A 320 27.45 -19.41 -28.24
N ASN A 321 28.02 -18.77 -29.26
CA ASN A 321 29.15 -19.29 -30.03
C ASN A 321 30.48 -18.65 -29.60
N SER A 322 30.48 -17.79 -28.57
CA SER A 322 31.70 -17.20 -28.02
C SER A 322 32.17 -17.96 -26.78
N THR A 323 33.32 -17.56 -26.24
CA THR A 323 33.82 -18.03 -24.94
C THR A 323 33.32 -17.17 -23.77
N THR A 324 32.31 -16.32 -24.00
CA THR A 324 31.80 -15.39 -22.99
C THR A 324 30.88 -16.12 -22.02
N THR A 325 31.14 -15.95 -20.72
CA THR A 325 30.23 -16.43 -19.67
C THR A 325 29.80 -15.28 -18.77
N TYR A 326 28.74 -15.49 -17.99
CA TYR A 326 28.24 -14.54 -17.02
C TYR A 326 28.09 -15.21 -15.66
N SER A 327 28.69 -14.63 -14.63
CA SER A 327 28.55 -15.09 -13.25
C SER A 327 27.56 -14.20 -12.51
N LEU A 328 26.76 -14.81 -11.63
CA LEU A 328 25.80 -14.09 -10.78
C LEU A 328 26.33 -14.02 -9.36
N TYR A 329 26.19 -12.84 -8.74
CA TYR A 329 26.59 -12.58 -7.35
C TYR A 329 25.44 -11.92 -6.59
N PRO A 330 24.71 -12.67 -5.74
CA PRO A 330 23.74 -12.08 -4.84
C PRO A 330 24.48 -11.30 -3.74
N ASN A 331 24.00 -10.10 -3.41
CA ASN A 331 24.61 -9.26 -2.40
C ASN A 331 23.55 -8.60 -1.53
N LYS A 332 23.59 -8.91 -0.23
CA LYS A 332 22.76 -8.27 0.79
C LYS A 332 23.49 -7.03 1.28
N SER A 333 22.91 -5.86 1.01
CA SER A 333 23.52 -4.57 1.34
C SER A 333 24.89 -4.35 0.65
N LEU A 334 24.87 -4.22 -0.67
CA LEU A 334 26.08 -3.93 -1.45
C LEU A 334 26.61 -2.54 -1.13
N GLN A 335 27.84 -2.45 -0.60
CA GLN A 335 28.53 -1.17 -0.42
C GLN A 335 29.01 -0.63 -1.78
N ILE A 336 28.77 0.65 -2.04
CA ILE A 336 29.29 1.33 -3.23
C ILE A 336 30.71 1.79 -2.93
N TRP A 337 31.70 1.05 -3.43
CA TRP A 337 33.11 1.27 -3.14
C TRP A 337 33.40 1.27 -1.62
N GLU A 338 34.45 1.96 -1.17
CA GLU A 338 34.80 2.12 0.25
C GLU A 338 34.16 3.37 0.90
N THR A 339 33.07 3.89 0.32
CA THR A 339 32.45 5.18 0.73
C THR A 339 31.67 5.10 2.04
N GLY A 340 31.19 3.89 2.38
CA GLY A 340 30.30 3.63 3.52
C GLY A 340 28.82 3.83 3.19
N VAL A 341 28.49 4.06 1.91
CA VAL A 341 27.11 4.10 1.40
C VAL A 341 26.77 2.74 0.81
N TYR A 342 25.56 2.25 1.12
CA TYR A 342 25.07 0.94 0.71
C TYR A 342 23.86 1.10 -0.20
N LEU A 343 23.69 0.18 -1.15
CA LEU A 343 22.44 0.08 -1.91
C LEU A 343 21.28 -0.24 -0.97
N PRO A 344 20.09 0.36 -1.19
CA PRO A 344 18.97 0.25 -0.27
C PRO A 344 18.30 -1.13 -0.27
N GLU A 345 18.52 -1.93 -1.31
CA GLU A 345 17.88 -3.23 -1.53
C GLU A 345 18.92 -4.35 -1.72
N ASP A 346 18.49 -5.60 -1.51
CA ASP A 346 19.27 -6.79 -1.89
C ASP A 346 19.39 -6.85 -3.42
N VAL A 347 20.60 -6.99 -3.94
CA VAL A 347 20.86 -6.94 -5.39
C VAL A 347 21.51 -8.22 -5.91
N THR A 348 21.38 -8.46 -7.20
CA THR A 348 22.21 -9.39 -7.97
C THR A 348 23.12 -8.61 -8.90
N VAL A 349 24.41 -8.96 -8.89
CA VAL A 349 25.38 -8.45 -9.87
C VAL A 349 25.60 -9.52 -10.93
N ILE A 350 25.34 -9.17 -12.19
CA ILE A 350 25.72 -9.94 -13.37
C ILE A 350 27.11 -9.46 -13.78
N SER A 351 28.11 -10.34 -13.81
CA SER A 351 29.46 -10.01 -14.25
C SER A 351 29.86 -10.88 -15.45
N GLY A 352 30.18 -10.25 -16.57
CA GLY A 352 30.68 -10.95 -17.75
C GLY A 352 32.14 -11.37 -17.63
N ASN A 353 32.49 -12.50 -18.23
CA ASN A 353 33.84 -12.99 -18.37
C ASN A 353 34.17 -13.17 -19.87
N PRO A 354 35.08 -12.37 -20.46
CA PRO A 354 35.85 -11.29 -19.82
C PRO A 354 34.97 -10.11 -19.40
N LEU A 355 35.45 -9.26 -18.47
CA LEU A 355 34.72 -8.09 -17.94
C LEU A 355 34.25 -7.09 -19.02
N SER A 356 34.85 -7.10 -20.21
CA SER A 356 34.39 -6.32 -21.35
C SER A 356 32.99 -6.72 -21.85
N ALA A 357 32.49 -7.89 -21.46
CA ALA A 357 31.12 -8.33 -21.72
C ALA A 357 30.06 -7.63 -20.83
N GLY A 358 30.50 -6.77 -19.91
CA GLY A 358 29.64 -5.90 -19.11
C GLY A 358 29.45 -6.36 -17.67
N MET A 359 28.99 -5.44 -16.83
CA MET A 359 28.62 -5.69 -15.44
C MET A 359 27.32 -4.92 -15.14
N PHE A 360 26.34 -5.59 -14.56
CA PHE A 360 25.02 -5.01 -14.28
C PHE A 360 24.58 -5.33 -12.87
N THR A 361 24.14 -4.31 -12.12
CA THR A 361 23.62 -4.46 -10.76
C THR A 361 22.13 -4.17 -10.77
N TYR A 362 21.33 -5.11 -10.28
CA TYR A 362 19.88 -4.93 -10.20
C TYR A 362 19.28 -5.53 -8.93
N HIS A 363 18.22 -4.89 -8.44
CA HIS A 363 17.27 -5.48 -7.50
C HIS A 363 16.08 -6.04 -8.28
N ASN A 364 15.62 -7.22 -7.90
CA ASN A 364 14.45 -7.83 -8.49
C ASN A 364 13.20 -7.43 -7.70
N ASN A 365 12.30 -6.70 -8.36
CA ASN A 365 11.08 -6.19 -7.71
C ASN A 365 10.01 -7.30 -7.54
N GLY A 366 10.23 -8.50 -8.10
CA GLY A 366 9.33 -9.65 -8.00
C GLY A 366 8.07 -9.56 -8.85
N ASP A 367 7.88 -8.44 -9.55
CA ASP A 367 6.68 -8.14 -10.36
C ASP A 367 6.95 -8.20 -11.87
N GLY A 368 8.08 -8.77 -12.29
CA GLY A 368 8.54 -8.74 -13.69
C GLY A 368 9.22 -7.43 -14.10
N THR A 369 9.59 -6.58 -13.13
CA THR A 369 10.50 -5.46 -13.30
C THR A 369 11.74 -5.61 -12.42
N VAL A 370 12.80 -4.90 -12.77
CA VAL A 370 14.01 -4.80 -11.94
C VAL A 370 14.40 -3.35 -11.74
N THR A 371 14.92 -3.03 -10.56
CA THR A 371 15.55 -1.73 -10.29
C THR A 371 17.03 -1.84 -10.59
N SER A 372 17.49 -1.24 -11.68
CA SER A 372 18.90 -1.22 -12.06
C SER A 372 19.63 -0.04 -11.44
N TYR A 373 20.78 -0.33 -10.82
CA TYR A 373 21.67 0.66 -10.26
C TYR A 373 22.88 0.83 -11.19
N PRO A 374 23.22 2.07 -11.62
CA PRO A 374 24.38 2.34 -12.46
C PRO A 374 25.69 2.32 -11.66
N VAL A 375 25.96 1.20 -10.98
CA VAL A 375 27.20 1.00 -10.20
C VAL A 375 28.38 0.92 -11.16
N PRO A 376 29.43 1.77 -11.01
CA PRO A 376 30.61 1.71 -11.87
C PRO A 376 31.29 0.35 -11.80
N SER A 377 31.69 -0.19 -12.96
CA SER A 377 32.55 -1.37 -13.02
C SER A 377 34.00 -1.09 -12.66
N HIS A 378 34.42 0.18 -12.77
CA HIS A 378 35.76 0.66 -12.44
C HIS A 378 35.66 2.07 -11.85
N TYR A 379 36.40 2.31 -10.77
CA TYR A 379 36.46 3.60 -10.07
C TYR A 379 37.73 4.34 -10.48
N GLN A 380 37.73 4.92 -11.68
CA GLN A 380 38.92 5.63 -12.22
C GLN A 380 39.08 7.05 -11.68
N ASP A 381 37.97 7.64 -11.21
CA ASP A 381 37.97 8.97 -10.63
C ASP A 381 38.42 8.91 -9.16
N LYS A 382 39.46 9.68 -8.82
CA LYS A 382 39.99 9.76 -7.46
C LYS A 382 39.01 10.39 -6.47
N GLU A 383 37.95 11.05 -6.95
CA GLU A 383 36.89 11.60 -6.10
C GLU A 383 36.14 10.51 -5.32
N TRP A 384 36.16 9.25 -5.76
CA TRP A 384 35.57 8.14 -5.02
C TRP A 384 36.27 7.83 -3.70
N ASP A 385 37.56 8.18 -3.57
CA ASP A 385 38.36 8.00 -2.36
C ASP A 385 38.23 9.20 -1.39
N ASP A 386 37.59 10.29 -1.82
CA ASP A 386 37.29 11.43 -0.94
C ASP A 386 36.09 11.10 -0.05
N PRO A 387 36.17 11.30 1.28
CA PRO A 387 35.14 10.86 2.22
C PRO A 387 33.81 11.62 2.11
N VAL A 388 33.80 12.81 1.49
CA VAL A 388 32.59 13.60 1.26
C VAL A 388 32.10 13.36 -0.17
N LYS A 389 32.95 13.61 -1.17
CA LYS A 389 32.57 13.45 -2.58
C LYS A 389 32.25 12.01 -2.95
N GLY A 390 33.00 11.04 -2.44
CA GLY A 390 32.73 9.62 -2.66
C GLY A 390 31.33 9.23 -2.18
N LYS A 391 30.87 9.79 -1.05
CA LYS A 391 29.49 9.59 -0.57
C LYS A 391 28.46 10.28 -1.46
N GLU A 392 28.74 11.48 -1.95
CA GLU A 392 27.86 12.18 -2.89
C GLU A 392 27.70 11.39 -4.21
N LEU A 393 28.81 10.89 -4.76
CA LEU A 393 28.83 10.04 -5.96
C LEU A 393 28.07 8.73 -5.73
N ALA A 394 28.26 8.08 -4.58
CA ALA A 394 27.54 6.87 -4.21
C ALA A 394 26.02 7.12 -4.07
N ASN A 395 25.61 8.22 -3.43
CA ASN A 395 24.20 8.60 -3.34
C ASN A 395 23.61 8.92 -4.72
N LYS A 396 24.41 9.49 -5.63
CA LYS A 396 24.00 9.73 -7.02
C LYS A 396 23.72 8.43 -7.76
N VAL A 397 24.50 7.37 -7.53
CA VAL A 397 24.20 6.03 -8.09
C VAL A 397 22.84 5.52 -7.62
N ILE A 398 22.46 5.78 -6.36
CA ILE A 398 21.14 5.40 -5.84
C ILE A 398 20.04 6.27 -6.48
N SER A 399 20.24 7.59 -6.58
CA SER A 399 19.24 8.49 -7.17
C SER A 399 19.02 8.27 -8.66
N ASP A 400 20.04 7.81 -9.37
CA ASP A 400 20.01 7.53 -10.80
C ASP A 400 19.51 6.10 -11.12
N ALA A 401 19.06 5.35 -10.10
CA ALA A 401 18.47 4.04 -10.30
C ALA A 401 17.26 4.12 -11.25
N SER A 402 17.09 3.09 -12.08
CA SER A 402 16.03 3.04 -13.08
C SER A 402 15.25 1.74 -13.00
N VAL A 403 13.93 1.83 -13.11
CA VAL A 403 13.05 0.65 -13.16
C VAL A 403 12.94 0.17 -14.61
N ILE A 404 13.22 -1.12 -14.82
CA ILE A 404 13.29 -1.74 -16.13
C ILE A 404 12.29 -2.87 -16.19
N ASN A 405 11.40 -2.83 -17.18
CA ASN A 405 10.44 -3.89 -17.46
C ASN A 405 11.13 -5.00 -18.24
N ILE A 406 11.04 -6.24 -17.74
CA ILE A 406 11.61 -7.43 -18.38
C ILE A 406 10.53 -8.41 -18.85
N LYS A 407 9.24 -8.07 -18.71
CA LYS A 407 8.10 -8.94 -19.10
C LYS A 407 8.00 -9.17 -20.60
N ASP A 408 8.44 -8.19 -21.38
CA ASP A 408 8.44 -8.27 -22.84
C ASP A 408 9.63 -9.06 -23.40
N VAL A 409 10.56 -9.51 -22.54
CA VAL A 409 11.61 -10.45 -22.92
C VAL A 409 11.05 -11.87 -22.90
N SER A 410 10.98 -12.48 -24.08
CA SER A 410 10.53 -13.86 -24.26
C SER A 410 11.38 -14.86 -23.47
N ASP A 411 10.72 -15.79 -22.80
CA ASP A 411 11.36 -16.92 -22.09
C ASP A 411 12.19 -17.77 -23.05
N ASP A 412 11.71 -18.01 -24.27
CA ASP A 412 12.45 -18.78 -25.28
C ASP A 412 13.78 -18.11 -25.64
N LEU A 413 13.78 -16.78 -25.73
CA LEU A 413 14.99 -16.02 -26.00
C LEU A 413 15.92 -15.98 -24.78
N ALA A 414 15.37 -15.82 -23.57
CA ALA A 414 16.15 -15.80 -22.34
C ALA A 414 16.76 -17.17 -21.99
N ASN A 415 16.01 -18.26 -22.22
CA ASN A 415 16.47 -19.64 -22.01
C ASN A 415 17.71 -19.97 -22.83
N LYS A 416 17.86 -19.37 -24.02
CA LYS A 416 19.08 -19.52 -24.84
C LYS A 416 20.34 -19.07 -24.11
N LEU A 417 20.27 -18.09 -23.20
CA LEU A 417 21.45 -17.58 -22.48
C LEU A 417 21.76 -18.36 -21.18
N ILE A 418 20.86 -19.20 -20.67
CA ILE A 418 21.07 -19.95 -19.42
C ILE A 418 22.37 -20.78 -19.43
N PRO A 419 22.75 -21.48 -20.52
CA PRO A 419 23.97 -22.30 -20.55
C PRO A 419 25.27 -21.51 -20.34
N ILE A 420 25.27 -20.20 -20.62
CA ILE A 420 26.44 -19.33 -20.44
C ILE A 420 26.37 -18.53 -19.12
N ILE A 421 25.35 -18.77 -18.28
CA ILE A 421 25.24 -18.23 -16.92
C ILE A 421 25.69 -19.31 -15.93
N GLU A 422 26.80 -19.06 -15.25
CA GLU A 422 27.52 -20.11 -14.50
C GLU A 422 26.87 -20.42 -13.15
N ASN A 423 26.54 -19.40 -12.35
CA ASN A 423 26.06 -19.54 -10.98
C ASN A 423 24.54 -19.35 -10.87
N ASP A 424 23.91 -20.03 -9.91
CA ASP A 424 22.55 -19.75 -9.47
C ASP A 424 22.53 -18.60 -8.44
N VAL A 425 21.36 -18.05 -8.17
CA VAL A 425 21.12 -16.93 -7.23
C VAL A 425 19.92 -17.19 -6.35
#